data_AF-A0A2Z6RMH7-F1
#
_entry.id   AF-A0A2Z6RMH7-F1
#
_cell.length_a   1.000
_cell.length_b   1.000
_cell.length_c   1.000
_cell.angle_alpha   90.00
_cell.angle_beta   90.00
_cell.angle_gamma   90.00
#
_symmetry.space_group_name_H-M   'P 1'
#
loop_
_entity.id
_entity.type
_entity.pdbx_description
1 polymer ?
#
loop_
_entity_poly.entity_id
_entity_poly.type
_entity_poly.pdbx_seq_one_letter_code
_entity_poly.pdbx_strand_id
1 'polypeptide(L)'
;MFEYDEPIYWQNFEKFNAQFWALRLSLFRLLGYQSINLKEFLGGVKLSRGFPAGKIILPKNLKICGLRRRYPAMGNDYDGTKDDNEMDADDDEMDTDDDETNTDDDETNTDDDETNTDDDETNTDDDETNTDDDETNTDDDEMDTEDDNKDDKMDYQTKVFDRYYVKLDYPNPEDNHIIYINASGTSYHAFEFLKYCEQHSNEAEIAMDRLCVALQMKKRDANNPINQREFDDEHDKVTKAMEYTKEKNWVLLFLTNAKAKSLSIKNKKNSALVTEKEFRNFYGYTYADRA
;
A
#
# COMPACT_ATOMS: atom_id res chain seq x y z
N MET A 1 -8.51 6.98 30.97
CA MET A 1 -7.92 6.13 29.91
C MET A 1 -8.63 6.56 28.64
N PHE A 2 -7.91 7.11 27.66
CA PHE A 2 -8.56 7.48 26.40
C PHE A 2 -8.76 6.19 25.62
N GLU A 3 -9.97 5.66 25.65
CA GLU A 3 -10.41 4.64 24.70
C GLU A 3 -10.57 5.38 23.36
N TYR A 4 -9.69 5.06 22.42
CA TYR A 4 -9.83 5.48 21.03
C TYR A 4 -10.57 4.34 20.33
N ASP A 5 -11.87 4.52 20.14
CA ASP A 5 -12.74 3.61 19.39
C ASP A 5 -12.56 3.74 17.86
N GLU A 6 -11.61 4.55 17.40
CA GLU A 6 -11.34 4.68 15.97
C GLU A 6 -10.50 3.50 15.48
N PRO A 7 -10.99 2.71 14.51
CA PRO A 7 -10.21 1.64 13.91
C PRO A 7 -8.96 2.25 13.27
N ILE A 8 -7.78 1.75 13.63
CA ILE A 8 -6.53 2.12 12.95
C ILE A 8 -6.68 1.73 11.48
N TYR A 9 -6.90 2.68 10.57
CA TYR A 9 -6.96 2.36 9.15
C TYR A 9 -5.64 1.77 8.66
N TRP A 10 -5.70 0.98 7.58
CA TRP A 10 -4.51 0.36 6.99
C TRP A 10 -3.41 1.38 6.67
N GLN A 11 -3.75 2.51 6.03
CA GLN A 11 -2.78 3.56 5.73
C GLN A 11 -2.19 4.21 6.99
N ASN A 12 -2.94 4.24 8.11
CA ASN A 12 -2.41 4.73 9.38
C ASN A 12 -1.31 3.81 9.91
N PHE A 13 -1.43 2.49 9.69
CA PHE A 13 -0.40 1.53 10.08
C PHE A 13 0.87 1.69 9.23
N GLU A 14 0.75 1.85 7.91
CA GLU A 14 1.91 2.13 7.03
C GLU A 14 2.61 3.43 7.42
N LYS A 15 1.83 4.51 7.59
CA LYS A 15 2.34 5.84 7.99
C LYS A 15 3.04 5.78 9.34
N PHE A 16 2.41 5.14 10.32
CA PHE A 16 3.01 4.94 11.64
C PHE A 16 4.37 4.25 11.54
N ASN A 17 4.45 3.17 10.79
CA ASN A 17 5.69 2.40 10.66
C ASN A 17 6.80 3.18 9.95
N ALA A 18 6.48 3.95 8.92
CA ALA A 18 7.46 4.81 8.26
C ALA A 18 7.95 5.95 9.18
N GLN A 19 7.05 6.56 9.95
CA GLN A 19 7.40 7.57 10.94
C GLN A 19 8.24 6.97 12.08
N PHE A 20 7.90 5.77 12.54
CA PHE A 20 8.68 5.07 13.54
C PHE A 20 10.07 4.72 13.03
N TRP A 21 10.19 4.27 11.78
CA TRP A 21 11.47 4.02 11.13
C TRP A 21 12.34 5.28 11.10
N ALA A 22 11.76 6.42 10.69
CA ALA A 22 12.42 7.72 10.72
C ALA A 22 12.87 8.14 12.14
N LEU A 23 11.98 7.97 13.12
CA LEU A 23 12.26 8.24 14.53
C LEU A 23 13.43 7.40 15.02
N ARG A 24 13.43 6.09 14.73
CA ARG A 24 14.48 5.18 15.19
C ARG A 24 15.86 5.58 14.67
N LEU A 25 15.97 5.88 13.37
CA LEU A 25 17.22 6.38 12.78
C LEU A 25 17.66 7.71 13.42
N SER A 26 16.71 8.62 13.61
CA SER A 26 16.97 9.94 14.21
C SER A 26 17.43 9.83 15.66
N LEU A 27 16.89 8.88 16.44
CA LEU A 27 17.27 8.68 17.84
C LEU A 27 18.72 8.19 17.96
N PHE A 28 19.14 7.20 17.17
CA PHE A 28 20.55 6.79 17.19
C PHE A 28 21.48 7.93 16.77
N ARG A 29 21.07 8.72 15.78
CA ARG A 29 21.82 9.91 15.36
C ARG A 29 21.94 10.93 16.49
N LEU A 30 20.84 11.20 17.20
CA LEU A 30 20.78 12.12 18.35
C LEU A 30 21.67 11.64 19.50
N LEU A 31 21.76 10.33 19.72
CA LEU A 31 22.67 9.71 20.68
C LEU A 31 24.15 9.76 20.25
N GLY A 32 24.47 10.36 19.11
CA GLY A 32 25.84 10.60 18.64
C GLY A 32 26.38 9.53 17.69
N TYR A 33 25.60 8.50 17.35
CA TYR A 33 26.05 7.45 16.45
C TYR A 33 26.19 8.01 15.02
N GLN A 34 27.34 7.73 14.39
CA GLN A 34 27.55 7.99 12.96
C GLN A 34 27.20 6.77 12.11
N SER A 35 27.44 5.59 12.65
CA SER A 35 27.12 4.30 12.07
C SER A 35 26.78 3.31 13.18
N ILE A 36 26.09 2.24 12.81
CA ILE A 36 25.65 1.20 13.74
C ILE A 36 25.58 -0.15 13.01
N ASN A 37 25.82 -1.26 13.73
CA ASN A 37 25.62 -2.58 13.16
C ASN A 37 24.13 -2.78 12.82
N LEU A 38 23.82 -3.31 11.65
CA LEU A 38 22.42 -3.47 11.20
C LEU A 38 21.58 -4.32 12.17
N LYS A 39 22.16 -5.36 12.77
CA LYS A 39 21.46 -6.23 13.72
C LYS A 39 21.19 -5.53 15.04
N GLU A 40 22.14 -4.71 15.50
CA GLU A 40 21.98 -3.89 16.69
C GLU A 40 20.90 -2.82 16.46
N PHE A 41 20.93 -2.17 15.30
CA PHE A 41 19.91 -1.21 14.90
C PHE A 41 18.52 -1.84 14.87
N LEU A 42 18.37 -3.06 14.35
CA LEU A 42 17.12 -3.83 14.37
C LEU A 42 16.90 -4.61 15.68
N GLY A 43 17.47 -4.14 16.79
CA GLY A 43 17.24 -4.73 18.11
C GLY A 43 15.74 -4.86 18.44
N GLY A 44 15.35 -6.02 18.95
CA GLY A 44 13.96 -6.37 19.26
C GLY A 44 13.20 -7.09 18.14
N VAL A 45 13.81 -7.23 16.95
CA VAL A 45 13.22 -7.92 15.79
C VAL A 45 13.66 -9.40 15.75
N LYS A 46 12.78 -10.29 15.27
CA LYS A 46 13.17 -11.68 14.95
C LYS A 46 13.94 -11.68 13.63
N LEU A 47 15.16 -12.20 13.60
CA LEU A 47 16.01 -12.21 12.40
C LEU A 47 16.15 -13.61 11.81
N SER A 48 16.29 -13.69 10.49
CA SER A 48 16.60 -14.93 9.78
C SER A 48 18.04 -15.40 10.04
N ARG A 49 18.32 -16.67 9.73
CA ARG A 49 19.70 -17.17 9.71
C ARG A 49 20.43 -16.50 8.54
N GLY A 50 21.68 -16.09 8.78
CA GLY A 50 22.47 -15.41 7.77
C GLY A 50 21.99 -13.99 7.46
N PHE A 51 21.18 -13.38 8.34
CA PHE A 51 20.82 -11.97 8.21
C PHE A 51 22.10 -11.10 8.09
N PRO A 52 22.13 -10.09 7.20
CA PRO A 52 23.32 -9.27 6.96
C PRO A 52 23.91 -8.68 8.24
N ALA A 53 25.23 -8.69 8.35
CA ALA A 53 25.95 -8.33 9.58
C ALA A 53 26.79 -7.05 9.45
N GLY A 54 26.65 -6.32 8.34
CA GLY A 54 27.36 -5.06 8.10
C GLY A 54 26.86 -3.89 8.95
N LYS A 55 27.50 -2.75 8.74
CA LYS A 55 27.17 -1.47 9.39
C LYS A 55 26.42 -0.57 8.41
N ILE A 56 25.41 0.14 8.92
CA ILE A 56 24.76 1.23 8.19
C ILE A 56 25.32 2.57 8.65
N ILE A 57 25.43 3.53 7.73
CA ILE A 57 25.74 4.92 8.06
C ILE A 57 24.42 5.66 8.28
N LEU A 58 24.28 6.28 9.46
CA LEU A 58 23.04 6.93 9.84
C LEU A 58 22.88 8.29 9.13
N PRO A 59 21.73 8.56 8.49
CA PRO A 59 21.47 9.84 7.87
C PRO A 59 21.42 10.97 8.90
N LYS A 60 21.78 12.18 8.45
CA LYS A 60 21.79 13.39 9.30
C LYS A 60 20.41 13.99 9.42
N ASN A 61 19.74 14.14 8.28
CA ASN A 61 18.38 14.65 8.15
C ASN A 61 17.57 13.56 7.45
N LEU A 62 16.31 13.42 7.84
CA LEU A 62 15.39 12.47 7.23
C LEU A 62 14.16 13.20 6.73
N LYS A 63 13.69 12.77 5.56
CA LYS A 63 12.41 13.15 4.98
C LYS A 63 11.62 11.89 4.70
N ILE A 64 10.30 12.01 4.73
CA ILE A 64 9.40 10.97 4.26
C ILE A 64 8.73 11.54 3.01
N CYS A 65 8.81 10.80 1.91
CA CYS A 65 8.24 11.19 0.62
C CYS A 65 7.34 10.06 0.11
N GLY A 66 6.26 10.39 -0.58
CA GLY A 66 5.47 9.40 -1.30
C GLY A 66 5.92 9.26 -2.74
N LEU A 67 5.82 8.07 -3.32
CA LEU A 67 6.00 7.87 -4.75
C LEU A 67 4.68 7.94 -5.50
N ARG A 68 4.71 8.55 -6.68
CA ARG A 68 3.58 8.57 -7.63
C ARG A 68 3.52 7.26 -8.43
N ARG A 69 4.67 6.65 -8.68
CA ARG A 69 4.80 5.38 -9.42
C ARG A 69 5.36 4.30 -8.51
N ARG A 70 4.99 3.05 -8.81
CA ARG A 70 5.49 1.86 -8.11
C ARG A 70 7.01 1.75 -8.26
N TYR A 71 7.69 1.39 -7.18
CA TYR A 71 9.10 1.02 -7.21
C TYR A 71 9.34 -0.39 -6.67
N PRO A 72 10.21 -1.19 -7.32
CA PRO A 72 10.73 -0.97 -8.66
C PRO A 72 9.60 -1.07 -9.69
N ALA A 73 9.79 -0.43 -10.84
CA ALA A 73 8.93 -0.67 -11.99
C ALA A 73 9.16 -2.12 -12.46
N MET A 74 8.12 -2.95 -12.46
CA MET A 74 8.18 -4.36 -12.83
C MET A 74 7.55 -4.56 -14.21
N GLY A 75 8.32 -5.05 -15.18
CA GLY A 75 7.79 -5.43 -16.51
C GLY A 75 7.12 -4.27 -17.27
N ASN A 76 5.87 -4.45 -17.71
CA ASN A 76 5.10 -3.56 -18.61
C ASN A 76 4.85 -2.14 -18.08
N ASP A 77 5.41 -1.76 -16.93
CA ASP A 77 5.40 -0.40 -16.38
C ASP A 77 6.18 0.62 -17.27
N TYR A 78 6.80 0.18 -18.36
CA TYR A 78 7.38 1.00 -19.44
C TYR A 78 6.69 0.78 -20.80
N ASP A 79 5.38 1.01 -20.89
CA ASP A 79 4.79 1.51 -22.15
C ASP A 79 4.40 2.97 -21.93
N GLY A 80 5.36 3.86 -22.21
CA GLY A 80 5.11 5.28 -22.27
C GLY A 80 4.33 5.62 -23.53
N THR A 81 3.05 5.23 -23.61
CA THR A 81 1.97 5.84 -24.39
C THR A 81 0.72 4.96 -24.27
N LYS A 82 -0.22 5.37 -23.40
CA LYS A 82 -1.69 5.34 -23.61
C LYS A 82 -2.40 5.72 -22.32
N ASP A 83 -3.00 6.90 -22.39
CA ASP A 83 -4.34 7.22 -21.93
C ASP A 83 -4.67 6.90 -20.47
N ASP A 84 -4.57 7.92 -19.62
CA ASP A 84 -5.72 8.64 -19.09
C ASP A 84 -7.07 8.01 -19.52
N ASN A 85 -7.50 6.94 -18.87
CA ASN A 85 -8.90 6.56 -18.67
C ASN A 85 -8.98 5.46 -17.59
N GLU A 86 -9.77 5.77 -16.56
CA GLU A 86 -10.67 4.92 -15.76
C GLU A 86 -10.19 3.50 -15.36
N MET A 87 -10.01 3.24 -14.05
CA MET A 87 -11.00 2.56 -13.21
C MET A 87 -11.60 1.30 -13.87
N ASP A 88 -11.11 0.14 -13.45
CA ASP A 88 -11.98 -1.00 -13.18
C ASP A 88 -11.57 -1.57 -11.82
N ALA A 89 -12.39 -1.21 -10.83
CA ALA A 89 -12.46 -1.89 -9.56
C ALA A 89 -13.51 -3.01 -9.72
N ASP A 90 -13.05 -4.20 -10.11
CA ASP A 90 -13.85 -5.41 -9.99
C ASP A 90 -13.28 -6.23 -8.83
N ASP A 91 -13.83 -5.99 -7.63
CA ASP A 91 -13.83 -6.92 -6.51
C ASP A 91 -15.20 -6.79 -5.84
N ASP A 92 -16.07 -7.75 -6.17
CA ASP A 92 -16.95 -8.51 -5.27
C ASP A 92 -18.31 -8.78 -5.92
N GLU A 93 -18.52 -10.00 -6.40
CA GLU A 93 -19.82 -10.66 -6.25
C GLU A 93 -19.59 -12.00 -5.56
N MET A 94 -20.24 -12.14 -4.41
CA MET A 94 -20.30 -13.34 -3.60
C MET A 94 -21.25 -14.33 -4.27
N ASP A 95 -20.76 -15.46 -4.74
CA ASP A 95 -21.62 -16.64 -4.88
C ASP A 95 -21.71 -17.33 -3.51
N THR A 96 -22.76 -16.97 -2.77
CA THR A 96 -23.37 -17.84 -1.78
C THR A 96 -24.31 -18.78 -2.50
N ASP A 97 -23.89 -20.03 -2.71
CA ASP A 97 -24.82 -21.14 -2.92
C ASP A 97 -24.47 -22.24 -1.91
N ASP A 98 -25.13 -22.16 -0.76
CA ASP A 98 -25.64 -23.34 -0.08
C ASP A 98 -26.70 -23.94 -1.00
N ASP A 99 -26.57 -25.22 -1.39
CA ASP A 99 -27.74 -26.07 -1.27
C ASP A 99 -27.41 -27.56 -1.17
N GLU A 100 -28.17 -28.17 -0.28
CA GLU A 100 -28.13 -29.54 0.14
C GLU A 100 -28.74 -30.50 -0.90
N THR A 101 -28.22 -31.73 -0.87
CA THR A 101 -28.89 -33.02 -1.11
C THR A 101 -30.00 -33.14 -2.16
N ASN A 102 -29.69 -33.92 -3.20
CA ASN A 102 -30.63 -34.75 -3.97
C ASN A 102 -31.55 -35.57 -3.06
N THR A 103 -32.86 -35.48 -3.29
CA THR A 103 -33.80 -36.63 -3.32
C THR A 103 -35.10 -36.24 -4.02
N ASP A 104 -35.32 -36.92 -5.15
CA ASP A 104 -36.52 -37.63 -5.60
C ASP A 104 -37.93 -37.00 -5.65
N ASP A 105 -38.57 -37.42 -6.75
CA ASP A 105 -39.97 -37.75 -6.97
C ASP A 105 -40.94 -36.70 -7.52
N ASP A 106 -41.22 -36.96 -8.80
CA ASP A 106 -42.54 -37.21 -9.37
C ASP A 106 -43.48 -36.05 -9.74
N GLU A 107 -43.76 -36.11 -11.05
CA GLU A 107 -45.08 -36.05 -11.65
C GLU A 107 -45.67 -34.70 -12.11
N THR A 108 -45.78 -34.65 -13.43
CA THR A 108 -46.96 -34.35 -14.26
C THR A 108 -46.92 -33.07 -15.09
N ASN A 109 -46.80 -33.33 -16.39
CA ASN A 109 -47.24 -32.50 -17.51
C ASN A 109 -48.62 -31.89 -17.25
N THR A 110 -48.74 -30.59 -17.55
CA THR A 110 -49.84 -30.10 -18.37
C THR A 110 -49.36 -28.87 -19.12
N ASP A 111 -49.30 -29.02 -20.45
CA ASP A 111 -49.29 -27.92 -21.41
C ASP A 111 -50.61 -27.16 -21.31
N ASP A 112 -50.58 -25.84 -21.50
CA ASP A 112 -51.59 -25.12 -22.27
C ASP A 112 -51.01 -23.75 -22.65
N ASP A 113 -50.43 -23.72 -23.86
CA ASP A 113 -50.31 -22.51 -24.67
C ASP A 113 -51.73 -22.09 -25.09
N GLU A 114 -52.14 -20.85 -24.84
CA GLU A 114 -52.93 -20.11 -25.84
C GLU A 114 -52.55 -18.64 -25.85
N THR A 115 -52.03 -18.23 -27.01
CA THR A 115 -51.86 -16.85 -27.47
C THR A 115 -53.16 -16.32 -28.06
N ASN A 116 -53.39 -15.02 -27.94
CA ASN A 116 -54.15 -14.19 -28.89
C ASN A 116 -53.86 -12.71 -28.56
N THR A 117 -53.03 -12.04 -29.37
CA THR A 117 -53.35 -11.26 -30.59
C THR A 117 -53.92 -9.86 -30.34
N ASP A 118 -53.10 -8.90 -30.80
CA ASP A 118 -53.26 -7.51 -31.23
C ASP A 118 -54.68 -6.90 -31.36
N ASP A 119 -54.79 -5.59 -31.11
CA ASP A 119 -55.14 -4.63 -32.18
C ASP A 119 -55.11 -3.15 -31.71
N ASP A 120 -54.43 -2.36 -32.54
CA ASP A 120 -54.74 -1.03 -33.09
C ASP A 120 -54.78 0.28 -32.27
N GLU A 121 -53.77 1.11 -32.59
CA GLU A 121 -53.80 2.49 -33.09
C GLU A 121 -54.92 3.48 -32.64
N THR A 122 -54.52 4.71 -32.30
CA THR A 122 -54.49 5.84 -33.27
C THR A 122 -54.10 7.18 -32.63
N ASN A 123 -53.43 7.99 -33.47
CA ASN A 123 -52.97 9.36 -33.31
C ASN A 123 -54.03 10.38 -32.85
N THR A 124 -53.54 11.50 -32.31
CA THR A 124 -53.93 12.84 -32.77
C THR A 124 -52.87 13.87 -32.39
N ASP A 125 -52.29 14.49 -33.41
CA ASP A 125 -51.57 15.77 -33.38
C ASP A 125 -52.54 16.93 -33.06
N ASP A 126 -52.02 18.05 -32.55
CA ASP A 126 -52.46 19.40 -32.96
C ASP A 126 -51.48 20.49 -32.45
N ASP A 127 -50.78 21.07 -33.43
CA ASP A 127 -50.58 22.50 -33.72
C ASP A 127 -49.93 23.50 -32.72
N GLU A 128 -48.75 23.94 -33.17
CA GLU A 128 -48.27 25.31 -33.40
C GLU A 128 -48.53 26.45 -32.38
N THR A 129 -47.49 27.21 -32.05
CA THR A 129 -47.29 28.58 -32.62
C THR A 129 -45.94 29.20 -32.23
N ASN A 130 -45.33 29.83 -33.23
CA ASN A 130 -44.17 30.73 -33.15
C ASN A 130 -44.53 32.10 -32.55
N THR A 131 -43.57 32.70 -31.82
CA THR A 131 -43.31 34.15 -31.86
C THR A 131 -41.82 34.41 -31.62
N ASP A 132 -41.16 34.96 -32.64
CA ASP A 132 -39.90 35.68 -32.55
C ASP A 132 -40.11 37.04 -31.86
N ASP A 133 -39.11 37.53 -31.12
CA ASP A 133 -38.77 38.96 -31.11
C ASP A 133 -37.33 39.21 -30.59
N ASP A 134 -36.76 40.30 -31.10
CA ASP A 134 -35.35 40.60 -31.32
C ASP A 134 -34.48 41.04 -30.11
N GLU A 135 -33.17 40.81 -30.30
CA GLU A 135 -31.97 41.58 -29.89
C GLU A 135 -31.74 42.04 -28.42
N THR A 136 -30.56 41.70 -27.87
CA THR A 136 -29.38 42.61 -27.80
C THR A 136 -28.20 41.97 -27.06
N ASN A 137 -26.99 42.23 -27.55
CA ASN A 137 -25.71 41.95 -26.89
C ASN A 137 -25.51 42.86 -25.67
N THR A 138 -25.08 42.29 -24.55
CA THR A 138 -24.15 42.94 -23.59
C THR A 138 -23.36 41.85 -22.88
N ASP A 139 -22.05 41.86 -23.09
CA ASP A 139 -21.05 41.23 -22.23
C ASP A 139 -21.22 41.77 -20.81
N ASP A 140 -21.24 40.89 -19.81
CA ASP A 140 -20.75 41.17 -18.47
C ASP A 140 -20.30 39.86 -17.81
N ASP A 141 -18.99 39.76 -17.61
CA ASP A 141 -18.34 38.79 -16.73
C ASP A 141 -18.86 38.99 -15.29
N GLU A 142 -19.74 38.13 -14.80
CA GLU A 142 -19.88 37.91 -13.35
C GLU A 142 -20.09 36.43 -13.02
N MET A 143 -19.21 35.94 -12.16
CA MET A 143 -19.30 34.65 -11.47
C MET A 143 -20.52 34.62 -10.55
N ASP A 144 -21.37 33.60 -10.68
CA ASP A 144 -21.94 32.85 -9.54
C ASP A 144 -22.76 31.65 -10.08
N THR A 145 -22.28 30.42 -9.84
CA THR A 145 -22.82 29.42 -8.88
C THR A 145 -24.09 28.68 -9.34
N GLU A 146 -23.89 27.57 -10.05
CA GLU A 146 -24.80 26.41 -10.06
C GLU A 146 -23.91 25.15 -10.13
N ASP A 147 -23.54 24.56 -9.00
CA ASP A 147 -24.21 23.42 -8.36
C ASP A 147 -24.59 22.28 -9.32
N ASP A 148 -23.61 21.79 -10.08
CA ASP A 148 -23.64 20.43 -10.61
C ASP A 148 -23.00 19.49 -9.58
N ASN A 149 -23.86 18.99 -8.68
CA ASN A 149 -23.65 17.80 -7.86
C ASN A 149 -23.17 16.63 -8.74
N LYS A 150 -21.84 16.48 -8.88
CA LYS A 150 -21.20 15.29 -9.42
C LYS A 150 -20.14 14.80 -8.43
N ASP A 151 -20.55 13.82 -7.64
CA ASP A 151 -19.73 12.85 -6.91
C ASP A 151 -18.41 13.37 -6.33
N ASP A 152 -18.55 14.14 -5.26
CA ASP A 152 -17.46 14.55 -4.38
C ASP A 152 -16.99 13.41 -3.45
N LYS A 153 -16.87 12.20 -4.00
CA LYS A 153 -16.13 11.08 -3.40
C LYS A 153 -14.72 11.01 -3.98
N MET A 154 -14.13 12.15 -4.31
CA MET A 154 -12.69 12.25 -4.49
C MET A 154 -12.02 11.95 -3.15
N ASP A 155 -11.52 10.71 -3.03
CA ASP A 155 -10.97 10.07 -1.83
C ASP A 155 -10.27 11.07 -0.89
N TYR A 156 -10.92 11.35 0.24
CA TYR A 156 -10.38 12.19 1.31
C TYR A 156 -8.97 11.72 1.75
N GLN A 157 -8.62 10.44 1.55
CA GLN A 157 -7.35 9.86 1.96
C GLN A 157 -6.19 10.26 1.05
N THR A 158 -6.40 10.37 -0.27
CA THR A 158 -5.44 10.92 -1.24
C THR A 158 -5.15 12.39 -0.93
N LYS A 159 -6.19 13.19 -0.63
CA LYS A 159 -6.06 14.60 -0.21
C LYS A 159 -5.29 14.77 1.12
N VAL A 160 -5.41 13.81 2.05
CA VAL A 160 -4.67 13.83 3.33
C VAL A 160 -3.20 13.45 3.13
N PHE A 161 -2.89 12.44 2.32
CA PHE A 161 -1.52 12.01 2.08
C PHE A 161 -0.70 13.09 1.35
N ASP A 162 -1.29 13.71 0.32
CA ASP A 162 -0.68 14.81 -0.44
C ASP A 162 -0.42 16.05 0.42
N ARG A 163 -1.16 16.20 1.53
CA ARG A 163 -1.00 17.34 2.44
C ARG A 163 0.25 17.23 3.33
N TYR A 164 0.75 16.03 3.63
CA TYR A 164 1.82 15.85 4.63
C TYR A 164 3.19 15.49 4.05
N TYR A 165 3.25 14.90 2.85
CA TYR A 165 4.51 14.44 2.26
C TYR A 165 4.69 14.94 0.84
N VAL A 166 5.93 15.26 0.50
CA VAL A 166 6.31 15.57 -0.88
C VAL A 166 6.15 14.31 -1.72
N LYS A 167 5.47 14.43 -2.86
CA LYS A 167 5.35 13.36 -3.87
C LYS A 167 6.50 13.45 -4.87
N LEU A 168 7.09 12.30 -5.18
CA LEU A 168 8.15 12.14 -6.18
C LEU A 168 7.71 11.13 -7.25
N ASP A 169 8.13 11.32 -8.49
CA ASP A 169 7.84 10.34 -9.55
C ASP A 169 8.68 9.07 -9.40
N TYR A 170 9.95 9.23 -9.01
CA TYR A 170 10.91 8.14 -8.88
C TYR A 170 11.78 8.34 -7.63
N PRO A 171 12.23 7.25 -6.99
CA PRO A 171 13.20 7.35 -5.91
C PRO A 171 14.59 7.67 -6.45
N ASN A 172 15.41 8.34 -5.62
CA ASN A 172 16.83 8.52 -5.88
C ASN A 172 17.64 7.63 -4.93
N PRO A 173 18.24 6.52 -5.42
CA PRO A 173 19.02 5.62 -4.57
C PRO A 173 20.27 6.24 -3.94
N GLU A 174 20.79 7.33 -4.51
CA GLU A 174 21.93 8.06 -3.95
C GLU A 174 21.51 8.94 -2.76
N ASP A 175 20.22 9.25 -2.63
CA ASP A 175 19.68 10.01 -1.51
C ASP A 175 19.30 9.09 -0.36
N ASN A 176 20.24 8.94 0.59
CA ASN A 176 20.06 8.16 1.79
C ASN A 176 19.36 8.93 2.93
N HIS A 177 18.73 10.06 2.63
CA HIS A 177 18.00 10.90 3.57
C HIS A 177 16.48 10.84 3.38
N ILE A 178 15.98 9.95 2.53
CA ILE A 178 14.56 9.83 2.21
C ILE A 178 14.07 8.42 2.51
N ILE A 179 12.99 8.36 3.29
CA ILE A 179 12.14 7.19 3.42
C ILE A 179 11.00 7.35 2.41
N TYR A 180 10.91 6.40 1.49
CA TYR A 180 9.91 6.38 0.44
C TYR A 180 8.71 5.57 0.90
N ILE A 181 7.53 6.16 0.90
CA ILE A 181 6.27 5.43 0.87
C ILE A 181 5.99 5.09 -0.58
N ASN A 182 5.82 3.82 -0.87
CA ASN A 182 5.65 3.32 -2.23
C ASN A 182 4.22 3.62 -2.74
N ALA A 183 4.01 3.49 -4.04
CA ALA A 183 2.67 3.56 -4.60
C ALA A 183 1.83 2.32 -4.24
N SER A 184 0.53 2.38 -4.48
CA SER A 184 -0.39 1.25 -4.28
C SER A 184 -0.02 0.05 -5.17
N GLY A 185 -0.41 -1.16 -4.75
CA GLY A 185 -0.18 -2.39 -5.53
C GLY A 185 1.30 -2.76 -5.68
N THR A 186 2.14 -2.39 -4.72
CA THR A 186 3.59 -2.64 -4.71
C THR A 186 3.96 -3.87 -3.88
N SER A 187 5.14 -4.47 -4.14
CA SER A 187 5.63 -5.61 -3.36
C SER A 187 6.01 -5.25 -1.92
N TYR A 188 6.20 -3.96 -1.64
CA TYR A 188 6.47 -3.45 -0.30
C TYR A 188 6.01 -2.00 -0.16
N HIS A 189 5.39 -1.68 0.97
CA HIS A 189 4.70 -0.42 1.21
C HIS A 189 5.64 0.77 1.45
N ALA A 190 6.82 0.56 2.04
CA ALA A 190 7.81 1.63 2.20
C ALA A 190 9.24 1.10 2.10
N PHE A 191 10.20 1.97 1.85
CA PHE A 191 11.61 1.59 1.78
C PHE A 191 12.56 2.77 1.94
N GLU A 192 13.84 2.47 2.18
CA GLU A 192 14.93 3.44 2.22
C GLU A 192 16.21 2.83 1.71
N PHE A 193 17.05 3.64 1.06
CA PHE A 193 18.41 3.26 0.69
C PHE A 193 19.39 3.80 1.73
N LEU A 194 20.07 2.89 2.42
CA LEU A 194 21.10 3.23 3.41
C LEU A 194 22.49 2.95 2.84
N LYS A 195 23.44 3.82 3.18
CA LYS A 195 24.86 3.51 2.95
C LYS A 195 25.28 2.37 3.87
N TYR A 196 25.91 1.35 3.30
CA TYR A 196 26.17 0.09 3.94
C TYR A 196 27.62 -0.36 3.73
N CYS A 197 28.21 -0.92 4.78
CA CYS A 197 29.54 -1.52 4.76
C CYS A 197 29.43 -2.94 5.29
N GLU A 198 29.76 -3.92 4.45
CA GLU A 198 29.77 -5.31 4.88
C GLU A 198 30.88 -5.56 5.92
N GLN A 199 30.70 -6.56 6.80
CA GLN A 199 31.57 -6.75 7.97
C GLN A 199 32.99 -7.24 7.60
N HIS A 200 33.21 -7.67 6.36
CA HIS A 200 34.48 -8.26 5.88
C HIS A 200 35.11 -7.50 4.69
N SER A 201 34.63 -6.31 4.35
CA SER A 201 35.25 -5.46 3.33
C SER A 201 36.50 -4.77 3.89
N ASN A 202 37.62 -4.84 3.16
CA ASN A 202 38.87 -4.17 3.52
C ASN A 202 38.65 -2.65 3.62
N GLU A 203 38.89 -2.07 4.79
CA GLU A 203 38.58 -0.66 5.11
C GLU A 203 39.21 0.37 4.16
N ALA A 204 40.30 0.02 3.48
CA ALA A 204 41.03 0.89 2.55
C ALA A 204 40.42 0.98 1.13
N GLU A 205 39.45 0.11 0.80
CA GLU A 205 38.84 0.02 -0.53
C GLU A 205 37.32 -0.18 -0.44
N ILE A 206 36.68 0.41 0.57
CA ILE A 206 35.22 0.37 0.69
C ILE A 206 34.64 1.34 -0.34
N ALA A 207 34.28 0.83 -1.51
CA ALA A 207 33.11 1.37 -2.20
C ALA A 207 31.93 1.25 -1.22
N MET A 208 31.38 2.38 -0.78
CA MET A 208 30.17 2.36 0.06
C MET A 208 29.05 1.73 -0.77
N ASP A 209 28.69 0.50 -0.43
CA ASP A 209 27.53 -0.15 -1.01
C ASP A 209 26.24 0.50 -0.48
N ARG A 210 25.14 0.23 -1.17
CA ARG A 210 23.80 0.60 -0.72
C ARG A 210 23.04 -0.63 -0.28
N LEU A 211 22.29 -0.47 0.80
CA LEU A 211 21.34 -1.43 1.32
C LEU A 211 19.93 -0.87 1.13
N CYS A 212 19.09 -1.55 0.37
CA CYS A 212 17.66 -1.27 0.36
C CYS A 212 16.99 -1.97 1.55
N VAL A 213 16.38 -1.20 2.44
CA VAL A 213 15.52 -1.73 3.50
C VAL A 213 14.09 -1.66 2.99
N ALA A 214 13.50 -2.80 2.61
CA ALA A 214 12.10 -2.90 2.24
C ALA A 214 11.25 -3.17 3.47
N LEU A 215 10.28 -2.30 3.74
CA LEU A 215 9.32 -2.44 4.82
C LEU A 215 8.02 -2.98 4.22
N GLN A 216 7.70 -4.24 4.55
CA GLN A 216 6.43 -4.85 4.18
C GLN A 216 5.51 -4.93 5.39
N MET A 217 4.60 -3.98 5.50
CA MET A 217 3.56 -3.98 6.52
C MET A 217 2.44 -4.99 6.17
N LYS A 218 1.74 -5.54 7.17
CA LYS A 218 0.43 -6.22 7.03
C LYS A 218 -0.41 -6.02 8.29
N LYS A 219 -1.53 -5.32 8.18
CA LYS A 219 -2.49 -5.14 9.27
C LYS A 219 -3.52 -6.26 9.17
N ARG A 220 -3.89 -6.79 10.31
CA ARG A 220 -4.93 -7.79 10.48
C ARG A 220 -5.86 -7.35 11.59
N ASP A 221 -7.08 -7.85 11.54
CA ASP A 221 -7.99 -7.77 12.66
C ASP A 221 -7.58 -8.77 13.75
N ALA A 222 -8.01 -8.52 14.99
CA ALA A 222 -7.43 -9.07 16.22
C ALA A 222 -7.38 -10.61 16.35
N ASN A 223 -7.94 -11.37 15.40
CA ASN A 223 -8.04 -12.83 15.47
C ASN A 223 -7.46 -13.57 14.26
N ASN A 224 -6.84 -12.88 13.30
CA ASN A 224 -6.30 -13.51 12.10
C ASN A 224 -4.76 -13.59 12.14
N PRO A 225 -4.16 -14.72 12.60
CA PRO A 225 -2.72 -14.83 12.71
C PRO A 225 -2.07 -15.00 11.34
N ILE A 226 -0.88 -14.42 11.18
CA ILE A 226 -0.04 -14.64 10.00
C ILE A 226 0.55 -16.07 10.03
N ASN A 227 0.45 -16.79 8.93
CA ASN A 227 1.02 -18.12 8.75
C ASN A 227 2.24 -18.13 7.81
N GLN A 228 2.93 -19.28 7.74
CA GLN A 228 4.17 -19.43 6.95
C GLN A 228 3.97 -19.12 5.47
N ARG A 229 2.87 -19.56 4.86
CA ARG A 229 2.59 -19.37 3.43
C ARG A 229 2.48 -17.88 3.11
N GLU A 230 1.69 -17.14 3.89
CA GLU A 230 1.52 -15.70 3.69
C GLU A 230 2.85 -14.95 3.80
N PHE A 231 3.68 -15.30 4.78
CA PHE A 231 5.02 -14.70 4.89
C PHE A 231 5.92 -15.06 3.70
N ASP A 232 5.89 -16.32 3.26
CA ASP A 232 6.67 -16.79 2.13
C ASP A 232 6.25 -16.08 0.84
N ASP A 233 4.94 -15.94 0.59
CA ASP A 233 4.39 -15.23 -0.56
C ASP A 233 4.86 -13.77 -0.59
N GLU A 234 4.82 -13.08 0.55
CA GLU A 234 5.28 -11.69 0.65
C GLU A 234 6.81 -11.57 0.52
N HIS A 235 7.56 -12.51 1.09
CA HIS A 235 9.02 -12.57 0.91
C HIS A 235 9.39 -12.79 -0.55
N ASP A 236 8.69 -13.68 -1.25
CA ASP A 236 8.98 -14.02 -2.65
C ASP A 236 8.60 -12.85 -3.58
N LYS A 237 7.51 -12.12 -3.31
CA LYS A 237 7.17 -10.87 -4.01
C LYS A 237 8.26 -9.81 -3.88
N VAL A 238 8.79 -9.60 -2.67
CA VAL A 238 9.88 -8.64 -2.43
C VAL A 238 11.16 -9.11 -3.08
N THR A 239 11.49 -10.40 -2.97
CA THR A 239 12.68 -10.99 -3.60
C THR A 239 12.66 -10.76 -5.11
N LYS A 240 11.53 -11.07 -5.76
CA LYS A 240 11.34 -10.85 -7.20
C LYS A 240 11.43 -9.37 -7.55
N ALA A 241 10.83 -8.48 -6.76
CA ALA A 241 10.95 -7.04 -6.99
C ALA A 241 12.42 -6.59 -6.96
N MET A 242 13.21 -7.07 -6.00
CA MET A 242 14.63 -6.70 -5.89
C MET A 242 15.48 -7.10 -7.11
N GLU A 243 15.05 -8.09 -7.91
CA GLU A 243 15.72 -8.44 -9.19
C GLU A 243 15.64 -7.31 -10.23
N TYR A 244 14.65 -6.41 -10.12
CA TYR A 244 14.49 -5.23 -10.98
C TYR A 244 15.23 -3.98 -10.46
N THR A 245 15.93 -4.10 -9.34
CA THR A 245 16.71 -3.01 -8.75
C THR A 245 18.19 -3.15 -9.07
N LYS A 246 18.98 -2.08 -8.94
CA LYS A 246 20.45 -2.15 -9.09
C LYS A 246 21.12 -2.56 -7.77
N GLU A 247 20.36 -2.55 -6.69
CA GLU A 247 20.78 -2.73 -5.31
C GLU A 247 20.98 -4.22 -5.00
N LYS A 248 22.25 -4.63 -4.89
CA LYS A 248 22.60 -6.02 -4.57
C LYS A 248 22.30 -6.39 -3.12
N ASN A 249 22.40 -5.42 -2.22
CA ASN A 249 22.13 -5.63 -0.81
C ASN A 249 20.71 -5.15 -0.51
N TRP A 250 19.91 -6.03 0.06
CA TRP A 250 18.59 -5.68 0.55
C TRP A 250 18.21 -6.50 1.78
N VAL A 251 17.29 -5.96 2.57
CA VAL A 251 16.62 -6.67 3.66
C VAL A 251 15.13 -6.40 3.61
N LEU A 252 14.34 -7.42 3.95
CA LEU A 252 12.92 -7.33 4.22
C LEU A 252 12.70 -7.18 5.71
N LEU A 253 12.07 -6.08 6.12
CA LEU A 253 11.47 -5.91 7.43
C LEU A 253 9.95 -6.10 7.31
N PHE A 254 9.48 -7.27 7.71
CA PHE A 254 8.05 -7.61 7.72
C PHE A 254 7.42 -7.18 9.05
N LEU A 255 6.38 -6.35 8.98
CA LEU A 255 5.76 -5.71 10.15
C LEU A 255 4.28 -6.04 10.18
N THR A 256 3.79 -6.69 11.23
CA THR A 256 2.38 -7.02 11.36
C THR A 256 1.89 -6.91 12.81
N ASN A 257 0.66 -6.42 12.99
CA ASN A 257 -0.04 -6.44 14.27
C ASN A 257 -0.66 -7.80 14.59
N ALA A 258 -0.52 -8.78 13.71
CA ALA A 258 -1.01 -10.14 13.95
C ALA A 258 -0.05 -10.96 14.81
N LYS A 259 -0.60 -11.97 15.49
CA LYS A 259 0.19 -13.08 16.04
C LYS A 259 0.72 -13.96 14.91
N ALA A 260 1.85 -14.61 15.14
CA ALA A 260 2.33 -15.67 14.25
C ALA A 260 1.76 -17.05 14.64
N LYS A 261 1.27 -17.81 13.67
CA LYS A 261 0.90 -19.22 13.81
C LYS A 261 1.85 -20.09 12.98
N SER A 262 2.62 -20.95 13.65
CA SER A 262 3.54 -21.90 13.01
C SER A 262 4.52 -21.26 11.99
N LEU A 263 4.96 -20.03 12.25
CA LEU A 263 5.79 -19.25 11.33
C LEU A 263 7.26 -19.18 11.78
N SER A 264 8.15 -19.51 10.86
CA SER A 264 9.60 -19.48 11.02
C SER A 264 10.30 -18.83 9.83
N ILE A 265 10.93 -17.69 10.10
CA ILE A 265 11.72 -16.97 9.09
C ILE A 265 13.18 -17.43 9.01
N LYS A 266 13.58 -18.43 9.80
CA LYS A 266 15.01 -18.78 9.98
C LYS A 266 15.71 -19.10 8.66
N ASN A 267 15.00 -19.70 7.70
CA ASN A 267 15.60 -20.15 6.43
C ASN A 267 15.33 -19.18 5.26
N LYS A 268 14.57 -18.11 5.48
CA LYS A 268 14.31 -17.08 4.47
C LYS A 268 15.35 -15.98 4.62
N LYS A 269 16.29 -15.89 3.69
CA LYS A 269 17.42 -14.93 3.75
C LYS A 269 16.90 -13.50 3.83
N ASN A 270 17.76 -12.61 4.32
CA ASN A 270 17.51 -11.16 4.35
C ASN A 270 16.24 -10.75 5.11
N SER A 271 15.72 -11.61 5.99
CA SER A 271 14.40 -11.40 6.59
C SER A 271 14.50 -11.00 8.06
N ALA A 272 13.70 -9.99 8.40
CA ALA A 272 13.45 -9.54 9.74
C ALA A 272 11.92 -9.49 9.94
N LEU A 273 11.43 -9.94 11.09
CA LEU A 273 10.01 -10.06 11.39
C LEU A 273 9.67 -9.42 12.73
N VAL A 274 8.63 -8.59 12.69
CA VAL A 274 7.97 -8.03 13.86
C VAL A 274 6.50 -8.45 13.80
N THR A 275 6.11 -9.34 14.70
CA THR A 275 4.70 -9.64 14.99
C THR A 275 4.27 -8.91 16.25
N GLU A 276 3.00 -9.02 16.64
CA GLU A 276 2.48 -8.52 17.92
C GLU A 276 3.42 -8.88 19.10
N LYS A 277 4.01 -10.08 19.08
CA LYS A 277 4.92 -10.57 20.12
C LYS A 277 6.21 -9.73 20.25
N GLU A 278 6.69 -9.16 19.15
CA GLU A 278 7.92 -8.36 19.10
C GLU A 278 7.67 -6.87 19.31
N PHE A 279 6.41 -6.40 19.33
CA PHE A 279 6.06 -4.97 19.36
C PHE A 279 6.71 -4.23 20.53
N ARG A 280 6.61 -4.77 21.74
CA ARG A 280 7.23 -4.14 22.93
C ARG A 280 8.73 -4.01 22.83
N ASN A 281 9.41 -4.99 22.23
CA ASN A 281 10.86 -4.96 22.10
C ASN A 281 11.31 -4.06 20.95
N PHE A 282 10.52 -4.01 19.86
CA PHE A 282 10.85 -3.22 18.69
C PHE A 282 10.47 -1.74 18.84
N TYR A 283 9.21 -1.45 19.19
CA TYR A 283 8.69 -0.09 19.35
C TYR A 283 8.93 0.51 20.74
N GLY A 284 9.15 -0.33 21.75
CA GLY A 284 9.25 0.10 23.14
C GLY A 284 7.90 0.19 23.87
N TYR A 285 7.96 0.40 25.18
CA TYR A 285 6.79 0.39 26.08
C TYR A 285 5.73 1.44 25.74
N THR A 286 6.15 2.63 25.33
CA THR A 286 5.22 3.74 25.08
C THR A 286 4.32 3.53 23.87
N TYR A 287 4.69 2.61 22.97
CA TYR A 287 4.05 2.41 21.69
C TYR A 287 3.33 1.05 21.58
N ALA A 288 3.87 0.00 22.21
CA ALA A 288 3.23 -1.32 22.15
C ALA A 288 1.88 -1.38 22.86
N ASP A 289 1.66 -0.56 23.90
CA ASP A 289 0.36 -0.49 24.60
C ASP A 289 -0.71 0.26 23.79
N ARG A 290 -0.37 0.80 22.60
CA ARG A 290 -1.26 1.59 21.74
C ARG A 290 -1.55 0.93 20.38
N ALA A 291 -0.91 -0.20 20.08
CA ALA A 291 -0.96 -0.87 18.78
C ALA A 291 -1.65 -2.24 18.91
#